data_AF-A0A183U0A8-F1
#
_entry.id   AF-A0A183U0A8-F1
#
_cell.length_a   1.000
_cell.length_b   1.000
_cell.length_c   1.000
_cell.angle_alpha   90.00
_cell.angle_beta   90.00
_cell.angle_gamma   90.00
#
_symmetry.space_group_name_H-M   'P 1'
#
loop_
_entity.id
_entity.type
_entity.pdbx_description
1 polymer ?
#
loop_
_entity_poly.entity_id
_entity_poly.type
_entity_poly.pdbx_seq_one_letter_code
_entity_poly.pdbx_strand_id
1 'polypeptide(L)'
;MNEAVVPESEAINCFQAAIKVNGHVYPTVEHYYQACKLYQLSGPKLASELRSIREAGQAKVISRKLLREAGVSLHKIEEWKYHEAPLLLHHALVHKFVQHSDLSDMLVQTGNAILAHSYDHENTFATGCGTHEVLDWAKRNSGRIIQVPVVFICHLL
;
A
#
# COMPACT_ATOMS: atom_id res chain seq x y z
N MET A 1 25.04 18.10 3.97
CA MET A 1 23.86 17.42 3.43
C MET A 1 23.68 16.18 4.28
N ASN A 2 22.66 16.17 5.15
CA ASN A 2 22.34 14.96 5.90
C ASN A 2 21.85 13.94 4.89
N GLU A 3 22.47 12.76 4.88
CA GLU A 3 21.90 11.59 4.21
C GLU A 3 20.50 11.40 4.78
N ALA A 4 19.47 11.66 3.97
CA ALA A 4 18.12 11.33 4.36
C ALA A 4 18.10 9.82 4.63
N VAL A 5 17.72 9.41 5.83
CA VAL A 5 17.41 8.02 6.13
C VAL A 5 16.19 7.69 5.28
N VAL A 6 16.43 7.09 4.11
CA VAL A 6 15.36 6.67 3.22
C VAL A 6 14.74 5.43 3.86
N PRO A 7 13.43 5.42 4.15
CA PRO A 7 12.76 4.19 4.56
C PRO A 7 12.76 3.21 3.40
N GLU A 8 13.79 2.38 3.28
CA GLU A 8 13.93 1.43 2.18
C GLU A 8 12.81 0.37 2.24
N SER A 9 12.32 0.03 3.44
CA SER A 9 11.30 -1.02 3.62
C SER A 9 10.12 -0.59 4.50
N GLU A 10 10.35 0.37 5.39
CA GLU A 10 9.45 0.77 6.47
C GLU A 10 8.21 1.48 5.95
N ALA A 11 8.29 2.14 4.80
CA ALA A 11 7.16 2.77 4.14
C ALA A 11 6.27 1.78 3.36
N ILE A 12 6.78 0.58 3.05
CA ILE A 12 6.09 -0.41 2.24
C ILE A 12 4.92 -1.05 3.02
N ASN A 13 3.83 -1.37 2.31
CA ASN A 13 2.62 -1.97 2.90
C ASN A 13 2.87 -3.33 3.58
N CYS A 14 3.91 -4.04 3.15
CA CYS A 14 4.30 -5.34 3.69
C CYS A 14 5.20 -5.24 4.93
N PHE A 15 5.63 -4.04 5.32
CA PHE A 15 6.45 -3.86 6.52
C PHE A 15 5.70 -4.29 7.77
N GLN A 16 6.42 -4.92 8.70
CA GLN A 16 5.86 -5.49 9.93
C GLN A 16 5.56 -4.39 10.96
N ALA A 17 4.50 -3.63 10.70
CA ALA A 17 3.94 -2.63 11.59
C ALA A 17 2.45 -2.94 11.79
N ALA A 18 2.13 -3.58 12.91
CA ALA A 18 0.77 -4.01 13.19
C ALA A 18 -0.17 -2.81 13.32
N ILE A 19 -1.31 -2.85 12.66
CA ILE A 19 -2.32 -1.79 12.70
C ILE A 19 -3.60 -2.30 13.36
N LYS A 20 -4.17 -1.48 14.24
CA LYS A 20 -5.51 -1.69 14.78
C LYS A 20 -6.50 -0.82 14.01
N VAL A 21 -7.49 -1.46 13.38
CA VAL A 21 -8.57 -0.79 12.63
C VAL A 21 -9.90 -1.37 13.10
N ASN A 22 -10.82 -0.51 13.58
CA ASN A 22 -12.15 -0.91 14.08
C ASN A 22 -12.12 -2.06 15.11
N GLY A 23 -11.12 -2.05 16.00
CA GLY A 23 -10.96 -3.08 17.05
C GLY A 23 -10.26 -4.36 16.60
N HIS A 24 -10.03 -4.55 15.30
CA HIS A 24 -9.28 -5.68 14.74
C HIS A 24 -7.80 -5.33 14.55
N VAL A 25 -6.92 -6.29 14.82
CA VAL A 25 -5.47 -6.14 14.64
C VAL A 25 -5.03 -6.88 13.40
N TYR A 26 -4.26 -6.21 12.54
CA TYR A 26 -3.67 -6.75 11.33
C TYR A 26 -2.14 -6.65 11.42
N PRO A 27 -1.37 -7.70 11.08
CA PRO A 27 0.08 -7.66 11.19
C PRO A 27 0.75 -6.59 10.32
N THR A 28 0.16 -6.30 9.17
CA THR A 28 0.65 -5.29 8.22
C THR A 28 -0.51 -4.60 7.49
N VAL A 29 -0.22 -3.50 6.79
CA VAL A 29 -1.16 -2.83 5.88
C VAL A 29 -1.62 -3.80 4.77
N GLU A 30 -0.72 -4.64 4.25
CA GLU A 30 -1.06 -5.65 3.24
C GLU A 30 -2.13 -6.64 3.75
N HIS A 31 -2.06 -7.07 5.01
CA HIS A 31 -3.08 -7.96 5.57
C HIS A 31 -4.46 -7.29 5.63
N TYR A 32 -4.52 -6.03 6.06
CA TYR A 32 -5.76 -5.27 6.08
C TYR A 32 -6.32 -5.10 4.67
N TYR A 33 -5.47 -4.69 3.72
CA TYR A 33 -5.83 -4.51 2.32
C TYR A 33 -6.43 -5.78 1.71
N GLN A 34 -5.76 -6.93 1.86
CA GLN A 34 -6.25 -8.21 1.34
C GLN A 34 -7.54 -8.67 2.04
N ALA A 35 -7.70 -8.39 3.33
CA ALA A 35 -8.92 -8.71 4.08
C ALA A 35 -10.12 -7.88 3.57
N CYS A 36 -9.96 -6.58 3.37
CA CYS A 36 -11.00 -5.73 2.78
C CYS A 36 -11.34 -6.15 1.35
N LYS A 37 -10.33 -6.48 0.55
CA LYS A 37 -10.50 -6.99 -0.81
C LYS A 37 -11.39 -8.24 -0.84
N LEU A 38 -11.09 -9.23 0.00
CA LEU A 38 -11.91 -10.45 0.09
C LEU A 38 -13.31 -10.14 0.63
N TYR A 39 -13.42 -9.27 1.63
CA TYR A 39 -14.71 -8.91 2.21
C TYR A 39 -15.65 -8.28 1.17
N GLN A 40 -15.16 -7.30 0.41
CA GLN A 40 -15.97 -6.56 -0.57
C GLN A 40 -16.25 -7.40 -1.83
N LEU A 41 -15.33 -8.27 -2.26
CA LEU A 41 -15.49 -9.03 -3.50
C LEU A 41 -16.15 -10.41 -3.31
N SER A 42 -16.04 -11.01 -2.12
CA SER A 42 -16.45 -12.40 -1.88
C SER A 42 -17.09 -12.63 -0.51
N GLY A 43 -17.20 -11.61 0.34
CA GLY A 43 -17.93 -11.65 1.60
C GLY A 43 -17.09 -12.00 2.86
N PRO A 44 -17.70 -11.90 4.05
CA PRO A 44 -17.00 -11.96 5.34
C PRO A 44 -16.36 -13.31 5.66
N LYS A 45 -16.92 -14.41 5.14
CA LYS A 45 -16.43 -15.76 5.44
C LYS A 45 -14.98 -15.92 4.97
N LEU A 46 -14.71 -15.59 3.70
CA LEU A 46 -13.38 -15.70 3.10
C LEU A 46 -12.40 -14.66 3.66
N ALA A 47 -12.89 -13.46 4.00
CA ALA A 47 -12.05 -12.45 4.64
C ALA A 47 -11.52 -12.89 6.02
N SER A 48 -12.28 -13.71 6.75
CA SER A 48 -11.84 -14.19 8.07
C SER A 48 -10.69 -15.19 8.01
N GLU A 49 -10.52 -15.91 6.89
CA GLU A 49 -9.42 -16.85 6.65
C GLU A 49 -8.05 -16.16 6.59
N LEU A 50 -8.02 -14.88 6.20
CA LEU A 50 -6.76 -14.10 6.18
C LEU A 50 -6.25 -13.76 7.59
N ARG A 51 -7.10 -13.79 8.63
CA ARG A 51 -6.73 -13.37 9.99
C ARG A 51 -5.69 -14.31 10.63
N SER A 52 -5.60 -15.56 10.20
CA SER A 52 -4.63 -16.54 10.70
C SER A 52 -3.26 -16.47 10.00
N ILE A 53 -3.16 -15.72 8.90
CA ILE A 53 -1.90 -15.59 8.15
C ILE A 53 -1.03 -14.54 8.83
N ARG A 54 0.24 -14.88 9.03
CA ARG A 54 1.23 -13.99 9.65
C ARG A 54 2.11 -13.29 8.62
N GLU A 55 2.36 -13.95 7.50
CA GLU A 55 3.27 -13.48 6.46
C GLU A 55 2.53 -12.67 5.37
N ALA A 56 2.94 -11.41 5.17
CA ALA A 56 2.29 -10.51 4.22
C ALA A 56 2.31 -11.04 2.78
N GLY A 57 3.42 -11.66 2.36
CA GLY A 57 3.53 -12.29 1.04
C GLY A 57 2.52 -13.42 0.84
N GLN A 58 2.24 -14.20 1.89
CA GLN A 58 1.24 -15.27 1.83
C GLN A 58 -0.18 -14.73 1.77
N ALA A 59 -0.48 -13.60 2.43
CA ALA A 59 -1.80 -12.98 2.39
C ALA A 59 -2.23 -12.65 0.95
N LYS A 60 -1.31 -12.11 0.13
CA LYS A 60 -1.57 -11.83 -1.30
C LYS A 60 -1.77 -13.09 -2.14
N VAL A 61 -0.98 -14.14 -1.90
CA VAL A 61 -1.10 -15.41 -2.63
C VAL A 61 -2.43 -16.10 -2.30
N ILE A 62 -2.78 -16.16 -1.02
CA ILE A 62 -3.99 -16.80 -0.53
C ILE A 62 -5.22 -16.01 -0.98
N SER A 63 -5.23 -14.68 -0.87
CA SER A 63 -6.36 -13.87 -1.34
C SER A 63 -6.64 -14.07 -2.83
N ARG A 64 -5.58 -14.13 -3.67
CA ARG A 64 -5.73 -14.40 -5.11
C ARG A 64 -6.35 -15.79 -5.36
N LYS A 65 -5.94 -16.80 -4.60
CA LYS A 65 -6.51 -18.15 -4.69
C LYS A 65 -8.00 -18.14 -4.31
N LEU A 66 -8.36 -17.55 -3.18
CA LEU A 66 -9.74 -17.51 -2.68
C LEU A 66 -10.67 -16.74 -3.62
N LEU A 67 -10.22 -15.62 -4.20
CA LEU A 67 -11.01 -14.87 -5.20
C LEU A 67 -11.29 -15.71 -6.45
N ARG A 68 -10.30 -16.49 -6.89
CA ARG A 68 -10.44 -17.39 -8.04
C ARG A 68 -11.43 -18.52 -7.73
N GLU A 69 -11.34 -19.12 -6.56
CA GLU A 69 -12.25 -20.18 -6.11
C GLU A 69 -13.68 -19.67 -5.92
N ALA A 70 -13.85 -18.41 -5.51
CA ALA A 70 -15.13 -17.72 -5.43
C ALA A 70 -15.68 -17.25 -6.78
N GLY A 71 -14.98 -17.50 -7.90
CA GLY A 71 -15.42 -17.13 -9.24
C GLY A 71 -15.40 -15.63 -9.54
N VAL A 72 -14.62 -14.83 -8.79
CA VAL A 72 -14.48 -13.39 -9.04
C VAL A 72 -13.67 -13.17 -10.31
N SER A 73 -14.24 -12.45 -11.28
CA SER A 73 -13.55 -12.13 -12.54
C SER A 73 -12.38 -11.18 -12.33
N LEU A 74 -11.37 -11.29 -13.21
CA LEU A 74 -10.22 -10.37 -13.20
C LEU A 74 -10.65 -8.91 -13.38
N HIS A 75 -11.61 -8.65 -14.27
CA HIS A 75 -12.18 -7.32 -14.49
C HIS A 75 -12.71 -6.70 -13.20
N LYS A 76 -13.50 -7.45 -12.42
CA LYS A 76 -14.06 -6.95 -11.16
C LYS A 76 -12.97 -6.66 -10.13
N ILE A 77 -11.90 -7.46 -10.12
CA ILE A 77 -10.74 -7.23 -9.25
C ILE A 77 -10.00 -5.95 -9.67
N GLU A 78 -9.86 -5.70 -10.97
CA GLU A 78 -9.22 -4.49 -11.50
C GLU A 78 -10.06 -3.23 -11.22
N GLU A 79 -11.36 -3.25 -11.49
CA GLU A 79 -12.26 -2.15 -11.15
C GLU A 79 -12.18 -1.79 -9.66
N TRP A 80 -12.23 -2.80 -8.79
CA TRP A 80 -12.07 -2.61 -7.36
C TRP A 80 -10.71 -2.00 -7.00
N LYS A 81 -9.63 -2.41 -7.67
CA LYS A 81 -8.28 -1.86 -7.46
C LYS A 81 -8.19 -0.38 -7.87
N TYR A 82 -8.96 0.07 -8.84
CA TYR A 82 -8.94 1.48 -9.26
C TYR A 82 -9.86 2.37 -8.42
N HIS A 83 -10.98 1.86 -7.91
CA HIS A 83 -11.98 2.67 -7.23
C HIS A 83 -11.92 2.60 -5.70
N GLU A 84 -11.76 1.40 -5.13
CA GLU A 84 -11.90 1.16 -3.68
C GLU A 84 -10.54 1.12 -2.97
N ALA A 85 -9.56 0.47 -3.62
CA ALA A 85 -8.24 0.25 -3.04
C ALA A 85 -7.50 1.52 -2.60
N PRO A 86 -7.52 2.66 -3.34
CA PRO A 86 -6.79 3.86 -2.92
C PRO A 86 -7.27 4.41 -1.57
N LEU A 87 -8.59 4.48 -1.35
CA LEU A 87 -9.17 4.97 -0.09
C LEU A 87 -8.84 4.02 1.08
N LEU A 88 -8.94 2.72 0.84
CA LEU A 88 -8.61 1.71 1.85
C LEU A 88 -7.13 1.74 2.24
N LEU A 89 -6.23 1.85 1.27
CA LEU A 89 -4.79 1.94 1.51
C LEU A 89 -4.44 3.24 2.23
N HIS A 90 -5.00 4.37 1.83
CA HIS A 90 -4.82 5.63 2.53
C HIS A 90 -5.25 5.52 4.00
N HIS A 91 -6.44 4.97 4.26
CA HIS A 91 -6.93 4.76 5.62
C HIS A 91 -5.98 3.87 6.45
N ALA A 92 -5.50 2.75 5.88
CA ALA A 92 -4.58 1.85 6.55
C ALA A 92 -3.20 2.47 6.81
N LEU A 93 -2.68 3.27 5.88
CA LEU A 93 -1.42 3.98 6.02
C LEU A 93 -1.50 5.06 7.11
N VAL A 94 -2.61 5.82 7.17
CA VAL A 94 -2.87 6.75 8.28
C VAL A 94 -2.82 6.00 9.61
N HIS A 95 -3.49 4.85 9.72
CA HIS A 95 -3.43 4.03 10.93
C HIS A 95 -2.00 3.58 11.28
N LYS A 96 -1.19 3.19 10.29
CA LYS A 96 0.22 2.80 10.48
C LYS A 96 1.03 3.97 11.05
N PHE A 97 1.03 5.13 10.40
CA PHE A 97 1.85 6.26 10.81
C PHE A 97 1.34 7.00 12.06
N VAL A 98 0.06 6.84 12.42
CA VAL A 98 -0.49 7.37 13.68
C VAL A 98 -0.18 6.45 14.86
N GLN A 99 -0.18 5.13 14.66
CA GLN A 99 0.02 4.16 15.75
C GLN A 99 1.50 3.88 16.05
N HIS A 100 2.40 4.18 15.11
CA HIS A 100 3.84 3.97 15.21
C HIS A 100 4.56 5.31 15.09
N SER A 101 4.87 5.94 16.22
CA SER A 101 5.44 7.30 16.26
C SER A 101 6.82 7.37 15.62
N ASP A 102 7.62 6.32 15.76
CA ASP A 102 8.91 6.15 15.08
C ASP A 102 8.77 6.21 13.55
N LEU A 103 7.76 5.54 13.00
CA LEU A 103 7.48 5.59 11.56
C LEU A 103 6.96 6.96 11.13
N SER A 104 6.17 7.61 11.99
CA SER A 104 5.67 8.97 11.79
C SER A 104 6.82 9.97 11.70
N ASP A 105 7.73 9.92 12.67
CA ASP A 105 8.90 10.80 12.76
C ASP A 105 9.81 10.60 11.55
N MET A 106 10.03 9.34 11.16
CA MET A 106 10.78 8.99 9.95
C MET A 106 10.12 9.56 8.70
N LEU A 107 8.78 9.50 8.56
CA LEU A 107 8.08 10.10 7.43
C LEU A 107 8.22 11.63 7.42
N VAL A 108 8.08 12.29 8.58
CA VAL A 108 8.24 13.75 8.72
C VAL A 108 9.67 14.19 8.37
N GLN A 109 10.69 13.40 8.74
CA GLN A 109 12.09 13.66 8.42
C GLN A 109 12.38 13.68 6.92
N THR A 110 11.54 13.05 6.09
CA THR A 110 11.69 13.11 4.63
C THR A 110 11.38 14.50 4.05
N GLY A 111 10.70 15.36 4.82
CA GLY A 111 10.40 16.74 4.45
C GLY A 111 9.62 16.84 3.13
N ASN A 112 10.20 17.52 2.15
CA ASN A 112 9.60 17.70 0.82
C ASN A 112 10.13 16.72 -0.23
N ALA A 113 10.79 15.63 0.19
CA ALA A 113 11.28 14.62 -0.73
C ALA A 113 10.11 13.90 -1.42
N ILE A 114 10.31 13.54 -2.69
CA ILE A 114 9.39 12.63 -3.38
C ILE A 114 9.72 11.20 -2.94
N LEU A 115 8.75 10.54 -2.31
CA LEU A 115 8.86 9.13 -1.95
C LEU A 115 8.34 8.27 -3.11
N ALA A 116 9.20 7.40 -3.62
CA ALA A 116 8.89 6.53 -4.75
C ALA A 116 9.14 5.06 -4.38
N HIS A 117 8.10 4.24 -4.46
CA HIS A 117 8.23 2.79 -4.29
C HIS A 117 8.68 2.17 -5.61
N SER A 118 9.98 1.85 -5.73
CA SER A 118 10.53 1.22 -6.93
C SER A 118 10.27 -0.27 -6.95
N TYR A 119 9.36 -0.71 -7.82
CA TYR A 119 9.08 -2.12 -8.07
C TYR A 119 8.65 -2.28 -9.52
N ASP A 120 9.34 -3.13 -10.27
CA ASP A 120 9.21 -3.31 -11.72
C ASP A 120 8.06 -4.25 -12.12
N HIS A 121 7.51 -5.01 -11.17
CA HIS A 121 6.40 -5.92 -11.41
C HIS A 121 5.02 -5.34 -11.00
N GLU A 122 4.94 -4.06 -10.66
CA GLU A 122 3.69 -3.39 -10.27
C GLU A 122 3.76 -1.89 -10.62
N ASN A 123 2.75 -1.37 -11.32
CA ASN A 123 2.71 0.02 -11.80
C ASN A 123 1.47 0.82 -11.35
N THR A 124 0.71 0.33 -10.36
CA THR A 124 -0.47 1.00 -9.82
C THR A 124 -0.18 1.68 -8.48
N PHE A 125 0.54 1.01 -7.58
CA PHE A 125 0.97 1.53 -6.27
C PHE A 125 2.50 1.57 -6.13
N ALA A 126 3.22 1.18 -7.17
CA ALA A 126 4.65 1.33 -7.33
C ALA A 126 4.96 1.97 -8.70
N THR A 127 6.22 2.32 -8.92
CA THR A 127 6.65 3.04 -10.13
C THR A 127 6.60 2.20 -11.40
N GLY A 128 6.46 0.86 -11.32
CA GLY A 128 6.63 -0.03 -12.47
C GLY A 128 8.06 -0.09 -13.00
N CYS A 129 9.03 0.42 -12.23
CA CYS A 129 10.43 0.53 -12.62
C CYS A 129 11.35 0.11 -11.47
N GLY A 130 12.54 -0.38 -11.83
CA GLY A 130 13.59 -0.65 -10.86
C GLY A 130 14.17 0.64 -10.27
N THR A 131 14.95 0.47 -9.20
CA THR A 131 15.58 1.58 -8.49
C THR A 131 16.50 2.39 -9.39
N HIS A 132 17.24 1.73 -10.31
CA HIS A 132 18.15 2.41 -11.22
C HIS A 132 17.42 3.38 -12.15
N GLU A 133 16.30 2.96 -12.76
CA GLU A 133 15.49 3.77 -13.65
C GLU A 133 14.85 4.95 -12.92
N VAL A 134 14.37 4.74 -11.69
CA VAL A 134 13.80 5.81 -10.85
C VAL A 134 14.85 6.86 -10.50
N LEU A 135 16.07 6.45 -10.16
CA LEU A 135 17.17 7.36 -9.86
C LEU A 135 17.63 8.14 -11.11
N ASP A 136 17.70 7.49 -12.26
CA ASP A 136 18.01 8.14 -13.53
C ASP A 136 16.94 9.17 -13.92
N TRP A 137 15.66 8.82 -13.72
CA TRP A 137 14.56 9.76 -13.90
C TRP A 137 14.69 10.96 -12.95
N ALA A 138 15.01 10.74 -11.67
CA ALA A 138 15.17 11.80 -10.69
C ALA A 138 16.31 12.77 -11.07
N LYS A 139 17.46 12.23 -11.51
CA LYS A 139 18.60 13.04 -12.00
C LYS A 139 18.22 13.91 -13.20
N ARG A 140 17.53 13.33 -14.19
CA ARG A 140 17.10 14.05 -15.41
C ARG A 140 16.08 15.15 -15.14
N ASN A 141 15.32 15.02 -14.05
CA ASN A 141 14.29 15.98 -13.65
C ASN A 141 14.70 16.89 -12.48
N SER A 142 15.97 16.85 -12.08
CA SER A 142 16.47 17.73 -11.02
C SER A 142 16.28 19.21 -11.40
N GLY A 143 15.74 19.99 -10.46
CA GLY A 143 15.42 21.42 -10.67
C GLY A 143 14.22 21.70 -11.56
N ARG A 144 13.49 20.67 -12.02
CA ARG A 144 12.27 20.83 -12.81
C ARG A 144 11.02 20.79 -11.94
N ILE A 145 10.00 21.53 -12.36
CA ILE A 145 8.65 21.40 -11.81
C ILE A 145 8.01 20.16 -12.42
N ILE A 146 7.56 19.24 -11.58
CA ILE A 146 6.89 18.02 -11.98
C ILE A 146 5.42 18.16 -11.61
N GLN A 147 4.54 18.00 -12.59
CA GLN A 147 3.11 17.89 -12.31
C GLN A 147 2.80 16.45 -11.95
N VAL A 148 2.49 16.22 -10.68
CA VAL A 148 1.93 14.95 -10.24
C VAL A 148 0.42 15.04 -10.50
N PRO A 149 -0.17 14.15 -11.32
CA PRO A 149 -1.61 14.13 -11.53
C PRO A 149 -2.28 13.63 -10.25
N VAL A 150 -2.57 14.54 -9.32
CA VAL A 150 -3.30 14.21 -8.09
C VAL A 150 -4.78 14.28 -8.41
N VAL A 151 -5.41 13.13 -8.66
CA VAL A 151 -6.86 13.04 -8.52
C VAL A 151 -7.13 12.98 -7.02
N PHE A 152 -7.32 14.14 -6.39
CA PHE A 152 -7.83 14.19 -5.02
C PHE A 152 -9.25 13.62 -5.01
N ILE A 153 -9.40 12.34 -4.64
CA ILE A 153 -10.69 11.82 -4.21
C ILE A 153 -10.91 12.36 -2.79
N CYS A 154 -11.26 13.63 -2.71
CA CYS A 154 -11.60 14.31 -1.47
C CYS A 154 -13.07 14.00 -1.17
N HIS A 155 -13.35 12.85 -0.56
CA HIS A 155 -14.62 12.57 0.12
C HIS A 155 -14.28 11.86 1.43
N LEU A 156 -14.07 12.64 2.50
CA LEU A 156 -14.31 12.29 3.92
C LEU A 156 -13.67 13.37 4.81
N LEU A 157 -14.43 14.44 5.05
CA LEU A 157 -14.56 15.07 6.37
C LEU A 157 -15.89 14.59 6.95
#